data_AF-A0A8C7WS16-F1
#
_entry.id   AF-A0A8C7WS16-F1
#
_cell.length_a   1.000
_cell.length_b   1.000
_cell.length_c   1.000
_cell.angle_alpha   90.00
_cell.angle_beta   90.00
_cell.angle_gamma   90.00
#
_symmetry.space_group_name_H-M   'P 1'
#
loop_
_entity.id
_entity.type
_entity.pdbx_description
1 polymer ?
#
loop_
_entity_poly.entity_id
_entity_poly.type
_entity_poly.pdbx_seq_one_letter_code
_entity_poly.pdbx_strand_id
1 'polypeptide(L)'
;QISGKILAGDELLATVDGHWDGDVFISEKCSGQRELLWSPSPEVRSRRLKRRVVQMGEQEEFESERLWQHVTQAILDRDQVQATQEKFVLEDAQRKEAKERGDAPWTPRFFQQDPVTSEWIYKHTDTRPWDPEICLLQFEKDGVIQTQPRSQHGSLTYGHSWTSRHKVNQHLHPSRSSSNLQPRLASIVVGIQTFFR
;
A
#
# COMPACT_ATOMS: atom_id res chain seq x y z
N GLN A 1 17.62 -13.90 -10.38
CA GLN A 1 17.08 -14.38 -11.67
C GLN A 1 15.66 -14.90 -11.50
N ILE A 2 14.79 -14.62 -12.47
CA ILE A 2 13.41 -15.11 -12.56
C ILE A 2 13.15 -15.70 -13.96
N SER A 3 12.20 -16.63 -14.05
CA SER A 3 11.72 -17.18 -15.32
C SER A 3 10.31 -17.75 -15.17
N GLY A 4 9.49 -17.66 -16.21
CA GLY A 4 8.11 -18.17 -16.23
C GLY A 4 7.57 -18.36 -17.65
N LYS A 5 6.41 -19.02 -17.75
CA LYS A 5 5.70 -19.27 -19.01
C LYS A 5 4.28 -18.74 -18.89
N ILE A 6 3.77 -18.13 -19.96
CA ILE A 6 2.39 -17.70 -20.09
C ILE A 6 1.70 -18.71 -21.01
N LEU A 7 0.70 -19.42 -20.48
CA LEU A 7 -0.04 -20.46 -21.18
C LEU A 7 -1.51 -20.04 -21.32
N ALA A 8 -2.14 -20.39 -22.45
CA ALA A 8 -3.59 -20.46 -22.58
C ALA A 8 -4.01 -21.92 -22.65
N GLY A 9 -4.52 -22.46 -21.53
CA GLY A 9 -4.63 -23.90 -21.35
C GLY A 9 -3.22 -24.53 -21.36
N ASP A 10 -2.99 -25.48 -22.25
CA ASP A 10 -1.67 -26.12 -22.45
C ASP A 10 -0.83 -25.46 -23.55
N GLU A 11 -1.38 -24.47 -24.26
CA GLU A 11 -0.67 -23.78 -25.33
C GLU A 11 0.27 -22.71 -24.76
N LEU A 12 1.58 -22.85 -25.05
CA LEU A 12 2.57 -21.83 -24.74
C LEU A 12 2.40 -20.60 -25.62
N LEU A 13 2.11 -19.44 -25.00
CA LEU A 13 1.98 -18.16 -25.70
C LEU A 13 3.27 -17.35 -25.64
N ALA A 14 3.89 -17.25 -24.47
CA ALA A 14 5.11 -16.47 -24.26
C ALA A 14 5.94 -16.99 -23.08
N THR A 15 7.21 -16.59 -23.02
CA THR A 15 8.09 -16.82 -21.86
C THR A 15 8.53 -15.48 -21.27
N VAL A 16 8.65 -15.41 -19.95
CA VAL A 16 9.17 -14.25 -19.23
C VAL A 16 10.47 -14.65 -18.54
N ASP A 17 11.53 -13.86 -18.65
CA ASP A 17 12.81 -14.12 -18.00
C ASP A 17 13.55 -12.82 -17.63
N GLY A 18 14.44 -12.88 -16.65
CA GLY A 18 15.26 -11.72 -16.26
C GLY A 18 15.65 -11.68 -14.79
N HIS A 19 15.69 -10.47 -14.23
CA HIS A 19 16.00 -10.23 -12.82
C HIS A 19 14.92 -9.40 -12.15
N TRP A 20 14.46 -9.81 -10.96
CA TRP A 20 13.42 -9.11 -10.21
C TRP A 20 13.86 -7.71 -9.74
N ASP A 21 15.17 -7.49 -9.61
CA ASP A 21 15.83 -6.24 -9.27
C ASP A 21 16.49 -5.54 -10.48
N GLY A 22 16.28 -6.08 -11.69
CA GLY A 22 16.84 -5.60 -12.94
C GLY A 22 15.83 -5.68 -14.08
N ASP A 23 16.32 -5.90 -15.29
CA ASP A 23 15.46 -5.98 -16.47
C ASP A 23 14.74 -7.32 -16.56
N VAL A 24 13.48 -7.26 -16.99
CA VAL A 24 12.60 -8.40 -17.24
C VAL A 24 12.14 -8.34 -18.69
N PHE A 25 12.29 -9.45 -19.40
CA PHE A 25 11.95 -9.58 -20.81
C PHE A 25 10.78 -10.53 -20.99
N ILE A 26 9.98 -10.27 -22.01
CA ILE A 26 8.96 -11.19 -22.52
C ILE A 26 9.35 -11.62 -23.93
N SER A 27 9.23 -12.92 -24.22
CA SER A 27 9.46 -13.49 -25.55
C SER A 27 8.20 -14.18 -26.02
N GLU A 28 7.59 -13.68 -27.08
CA GLU A 28 6.39 -14.27 -27.68
C GLU A 28 6.74 -15.48 -28.55
N LYS A 29 5.96 -16.56 -28.42
CA LYS A 29 6.19 -17.78 -29.21
C LYS A 29 5.80 -17.62 -30.67
N CYS A 30 4.66 -16.97 -30.94
CA CYS A 30 4.11 -16.86 -32.30
C CYS A 30 4.94 -15.93 -33.19
N SER A 31 5.36 -14.78 -32.67
CA SER A 31 6.15 -13.78 -33.40
C SER A 31 7.66 -14.02 -33.26
N GLY A 32 8.11 -14.76 -32.22
CA GLY A 32 9.51 -14.91 -31.86
C GLY A 32 10.16 -13.64 -31.31
N GLN A 33 9.38 -12.57 -31.14
CA GLN A 33 9.87 -11.27 -30.68
C GLN A 33 10.18 -11.32 -29.19
N ARG A 34 11.32 -10.72 -28.81
CA ARG A 34 11.72 -10.52 -27.43
C ARG A 34 11.77 -9.04 -27.13
N GLU A 35 11.04 -8.63 -26.11
CA GLU A 35 10.89 -7.24 -25.73
C GLU A 35 11.15 -7.03 -24.24
N LEU A 36 11.54 -5.80 -23.89
CA LEU A 36 11.67 -5.39 -22.50
C LEU A 36 10.28 -5.21 -21.90
N LEU A 37 9.90 -6.11 -21.00
CA LEU A 37 8.63 -6.05 -20.29
C LEU A 37 8.66 -5.02 -19.15
N TRP A 38 9.75 -5.02 -18.38
CA TRP A 38 9.89 -4.12 -17.23
C TRP A 38 11.36 -3.84 -16.93
N SER A 39 11.63 -2.60 -16.55
CA SER A 39 12.94 -2.18 -16.04
C SER A 39 12.75 -1.23 -14.85
N PRO A 40 13.52 -1.37 -13.76
CA PRO A 40 13.49 -0.47 -12.62
C PRO A 40 14.25 0.83 -12.93
N SER A 41 13.92 1.49 -14.04
CA SER A 41 14.58 2.71 -14.49
C SER A 41 14.41 3.85 -13.49
N PRO A 42 15.29 4.87 -13.48
CA PRO A 42 15.13 6.05 -12.63
C PRO A 42 13.77 6.73 -12.80
N GLU A 43 13.24 6.74 -14.04
CA GLU A 43 11.91 7.28 -14.34
C GLU A 43 10.81 6.48 -13.65
N VAL A 44 10.79 5.14 -13.80
CA VAL A 44 9.82 4.26 -13.12
C VAL A 44 9.91 4.42 -11.61
N ARG A 45 11.13 4.52 -11.06
CA ARG A 45 11.35 4.76 -9.62
C ARG A 45 10.80 6.12 -9.17
N SER A 46 10.94 7.17 -10.00
CA SER A 46 10.44 8.50 -9.69
C SER A 46 8.91 8.59 -9.71
N ARG A 47 8.25 7.74 -10.50
CA ARG A 47 6.78 7.63 -10.59
C ARG A 47 6.15 6.74 -9.50
N ARG A 48 6.96 6.11 -8.63
CA ARG A 48 6.43 5.30 -7.52
C ARG A 48 5.57 6.16 -6.61
N LEU A 49 4.39 5.65 -6.24
CA LEU A 49 3.57 6.28 -5.22
C LEU A 49 4.37 6.41 -3.93
N LYS A 50 4.36 7.62 -3.35
CA LYS A 50 5.01 7.87 -2.07
C LYS A 50 4.18 7.20 -0.99
N ARG A 51 4.81 6.31 -0.21
CA ARG A 51 4.24 5.80 1.03
C ARG A 51 3.94 6.99 1.95
N ARG A 52 2.70 7.08 2.42
CA ARG A 52 2.30 7.97 3.51
C ARG A 52 2.15 7.12 4.76
N VAL A 53 2.67 7.61 5.88
CA VAL A 53 2.52 7.00 7.20
C VAL A 53 1.83 8.00 8.11
N VAL A 54 1.06 7.48 9.08
CA VAL A 54 0.48 8.28 10.15
C VAL A 54 1.62 8.86 10.99
N GLN A 55 1.48 10.09 11.47
CA GLN A 55 2.56 10.72 12.26
C GLN A 55 2.72 9.99 13.60
N MET A 56 3.94 9.88 14.12
CA MET A 56 4.23 9.15 15.37
C MET A 56 3.35 9.55 16.56
N GLY A 57 3.00 10.84 16.70
CA GLY A 57 2.13 11.33 17.77
C GLY A 57 0.66 10.92 17.64
N GLU A 58 0.24 10.53 16.44
CA GLU A 58 -1.13 10.11 16.10
C GLU A 58 -1.25 8.57 16.08
N GLN A 59 -0.13 7.83 16.10
CA GLN A 59 -0.12 6.37 16.11
C GLN A 59 -0.50 5.78 17.47
N GLU A 60 -1.28 4.70 17.46
CA GLU A 60 -1.56 3.88 18.65
C GLU A 60 -0.30 3.14 19.13
N GLU A 61 -0.28 2.74 20.41
CA GLU A 61 0.87 2.10 21.06
C GLU A 61 1.40 0.86 20.34
N PHE A 62 0.50 0.06 19.77
CA PHE A 62 0.82 -1.20 19.10
C PHE A 62 0.97 -1.07 17.57
N GLU A 63 0.97 0.16 17.03
CA GLU A 63 1.32 0.36 15.63
C GLU A 63 2.81 0.14 15.41
N SER A 64 3.16 -0.53 14.31
CA SER A 64 4.50 -1.05 14.06
C SER A 64 5.61 0.01 14.18
N GLU A 65 5.41 1.20 13.64
CA GLU A 65 6.46 2.22 13.62
C GLU A 65 6.74 2.73 15.04
N ARG A 66 5.69 3.05 15.80
CA ARG A 66 5.77 3.43 17.22
C ARG A 66 6.30 2.30 18.10
N LEU A 67 5.76 1.08 17.96
CA LEU A 67 6.13 -0.08 18.77
C LEU A 67 7.62 -0.43 18.59
N TRP A 68 8.13 -0.35 17.37
CA TRP A 68 9.52 -0.69 17.04
C TRP A 68 10.46 0.52 16.98
N GLN A 69 10.04 1.71 17.45
CA GLN A 69 10.80 2.95 17.29
C GLN A 69 12.20 2.86 17.92
N HIS A 70 12.33 2.29 19.12
CA HIS A 70 13.60 2.22 19.84
C HIS A 70 14.57 1.21 19.22
N VAL A 71 14.06 0.05 18.80
CA VAL A 71 14.84 -0.94 18.04
C VAL A 71 15.33 -0.34 16.74
N THR A 72 14.44 0.34 16.00
CA THR A 72 14.77 0.95 14.71
C THR A 72 15.81 2.05 14.89
N GLN A 73 15.67 2.90 15.91
CA GLN A 73 16.63 3.95 16.21
C GLN A 73 18.02 3.38 16.53
N ALA A 74 18.11 2.35 17.39
CA ALA A 74 19.37 1.70 17.71
C ALA A 74 20.04 1.05 16.47
N ILE A 75 19.25 0.46 15.56
CA ILE A 75 19.76 -0.07 14.29
C ILE A 75 20.33 1.05 13.41
N LEU A 76 19.63 2.19 13.31
CA LEU A 76 20.10 3.35 12.55
C LEU A 76 21.42 3.90 13.12
N ASP A 77 21.54 3.90 14.45
CA ASP A 77 22.75 4.31 15.18
C ASP A 77 23.86 3.24 15.16
N ARG A 78 23.60 2.09 14.54
CA ARG A 78 24.50 0.92 14.47
C ARG A 78 24.87 0.35 15.84
N ASP A 79 24.03 0.56 16.84
CA ASP A 79 24.18 -0.02 18.17
C ASP A 79 23.44 -1.36 18.26
N GLN A 80 24.15 -2.42 17.91
CA GLN A 80 23.60 -3.79 17.92
C GLN A 80 23.22 -4.26 19.33
N VAL A 81 23.93 -3.80 20.36
CA VAL A 81 23.68 -4.20 21.75
C VAL A 81 22.36 -3.58 22.21
N GLN A 82 22.19 -2.27 21.99
CA GLN A 82 20.95 -1.58 22.31
C GLN A 82 19.77 -2.15 21.50
N ALA A 83 19.92 -2.38 20.19
CA ALA A 83 18.87 -2.95 19.37
C ALA A 83 18.40 -4.32 19.89
N THR A 84 19.34 -5.15 20.35
CA THR A 84 19.03 -6.47 20.94
C THR A 84 18.30 -6.32 22.27
N GLN A 85 18.71 -5.37 23.11
CA GLN A 85 18.05 -5.10 24.39
C GLN A 85 16.62 -4.59 24.20
N GLU A 86 16.41 -3.62 23.31
CA GLU A 86 15.07 -3.09 23.00
C GLU A 86 14.15 -4.16 22.41
N LYS A 87 14.69 -5.00 21.51
CA LYS A 87 13.95 -6.15 20.97
C LYS A 87 13.55 -7.12 22.07
N PHE A 88 14.47 -7.41 23.00
CA PHE A 88 14.18 -8.28 24.14
C PHE A 88 13.05 -7.74 25.01
N VAL A 89 13.03 -6.44 25.29
CA VAL A 89 11.97 -5.79 26.08
C VAL A 89 10.60 -5.99 25.43
N LEU A 90 10.49 -5.76 24.11
CA LEU A 90 9.24 -5.98 23.36
C LEU A 90 8.78 -7.44 23.40
N GLU A 91 9.68 -8.39 23.12
CA GLU A 91 9.36 -9.82 23.10
C GLU A 91 9.00 -10.36 24.50
N ASP A 92 9.64 -9.85 25.55
CA ASP A 92 9.31 -10.24 26.92
C ASP A 92 7.95 -9.70 27.38
N ALA A 93 7.60 -8.47 27.01
CA ALA A 93 6.26 -7.93 27.24
C ALA A 93 5.18 -8.78 26.55
N GLN A 94 5.38 -9.14 25.28
CA GLN A 94 4.47 -10.01 24.54
C GLN A 94 4.37 -11.42 25.15
N ARG A 95 5.50 -11.98 25.63
CA ARG A 95 5.51 -13.29 26.31
C ARG A 95 4.72 -13.26 27.63
N LYS A 96 4.81 -12.15 28.38
CA LYS A 96 4.03 -11.94 29.61
C LYS A 96 2.54 -11.85 29.31
N GLU A 97 2.15 -11.03 28.33
CA GLU A 97 0.75 -10.89 27.91
C GLU A 97 0.16 -12.24 27.44
N ALA A 98 0.90 -12.99 26.63
CA ALA A 98 0.48 -14.32 26.20
C ALA A 98 0.31 -15.30 27.37
N LYS A 99 1.17 -15.23 28.39
CA LYS A 99 1.06 -16.04 29.61
C LYS A 99 -0.16 -15.65 30.44
N GLU A 100 -0.43 -14.36 30.56
CA GLU A 100 -1.59 -13.83 31.30
C GLU A 100 -2.92 -14.17 30.62
N ARG A 101 -2.94 -14.16 29.27
CA ARG A 101 -4.10 -14.57 28.48
C ARG A 101 -4.43 -16.07 28.64
N GLY A 102 -3.43 -16.92 28.89
CA GLY A 102 -3.61 -18.36 29.02
C GLY A 102 -4.20 -18.99 27.76
N ASP A 103 -5.25 -19.80 27.92
CA ASP A 103 -5.91 -20.51 26.82
C ASP A 103 -6.94 -19.66 26.07
N ALA A 104 -7.16 -18.40 26.47
CA ALA A 104 -8.13 -17.54 25.79
C ALA A 104 -7.64 -17.23 24.35
N PRO A 105 -8.47 -17.43 23.33
CA PRO A 105 -8.07 -17.19 21.94
C PRO A 105 -7.82 -15.70 21.73
N TRP A 106 -6.71 -15.38 21.07
CA TRP A 106 -6.49 -14.03 20.58
C TRP A 106 -7.47 -13.72 19.45
N THR A 107 -8.13 -12.56 19.53
CA THR A 107 -9.11 -12.12 18.55
C THR A 107 -8.60 -10.84 17.86
N PRO A 108 -8.23 -10.89 16.57
CA PRO A 108 -7.76 -9.70 15.87
C PRO A 108 -8.83 -8.61 15.75
N ARG A 109 -8.41 -7.35 15.89
CA ARG A 109 -9.30 -6.18 15.86
C ARG A 109 -9.97 -6.00 14.50
N PHE A 110 -9.20 -6.05 13.40
CA PHE A 110 -9.67 -5.65 12.06
C PHE A 110 -9.92 -6.81 11.09
N PHE A 111 -9.57 -8.04 11.46
CA PHE A 111 -9.67 -9.20 10.59
C PHE A 111 -10.47 -10.32 11.25
N GLN A 112 -11.16 -11.10 10.44
CA GLN A 112 -11.86 -12.31 10.85
C GLN A 112 -11.49 -13.44 9.90
N GLN A 113 -11.56 -14.69 10.37
CA GLN A 113 -11.26 -15.84 9.54
C GLN A 113 -12.55 -16.34 8.87
N ASP A 114 -12.48 -16.62 7.57
CA ASP A 114 -13.54 -17.33 6.85
C ASP A 114 -13.61 -18.78 7.37
N PRO A 115 -14.75 -19.26 7.88
CA PRO A 115 -14.86 -20.60 8.44
C PRO A 115 -14.73 -21.72 7.39
N VAL A 116 -14.89 -21.41 6.10
CA VAL A 116 -14.81 -22.36 4.99
C VAL A 116 -13.41 -22.35 4.37
N THR A 117 -12.91 -21.18 3.98
CA THR A 117 -11.62 -21.07 3.27
C THR A 117 -10.42 -20.95 4.21
N SER A 118 -10.66 -20.67 5.51
CA SER A 118 -9.63 -20.33 6.48
C SER A 118 -8.82 -19.07 6.15
N GLU A 119 -9.29 -18.25 5.19
CA GLU A 119 -8.65 -16.99 4.80
C GLU A 119 -9.00 -15.86 5.76
N TRP A 120 -8.09 -14.88 5.90
CA TRP A 120 -8.35 -13.67 6.68
C TRP A 120 -9.07 -12.62 5.85
N ILE A 121 -10.26 -12.24 6.30
CA ILE A 121 -11.10 -11.21 5.68
C ILE A 121 -11.04 -9.95 6.54
N TYR A 122 -10.75 -8.82 5.90
CA TYR A 122 -10.83 -7.52 6.55
C TYR A 122 -12.30 -7.17 6.82
N LYS A 123 -12.62 -6.85 8.07
CA LYS A 123 -14.00 -6.68 8.56
C LYS A 123 -14.75 -5.52 7.89
N HIS A 124 -14.03 -4.51 7.39
CA HIS A 124 -14.62 -3.29 6.81
C HIS A 124 -14.36 -3.18 5.31
N THR A 125 -14.28 -4.32 4.62
CA THR A 125 -14.04 -4.33 3.16
C THR A 125 -15.20 -3.67 2.43
N ASP A 126 -14.92 -2.58 1.72
CA ASP A 126 -15.84 -1.96 0.76
C ASP A 126 -15.48 -2.44 -0.65
N THR A 127 -16.25 -3.38 -1.19
CA THR A 127 -16.04 -3.95 -2.54
C THR A 127 -16.74 -3.16 -3.64
N ARG A 128 -17.42 -2.05 -3.29
CA ARG A 128 -18.11 -1.24 -4.28
C ARG A 128 -17.08 -0.59 -5.21
N PRO A 129 -17.34 -0.58 -6.54
CA PRO A 129 -16.51 0.16 -7.48
C PRO A 129 -16.44 1.65 -7.09
N TRP A 130 -15.29 2.26 -7.32
CA TRP A 130 -15.14 3.71 -7.18
C TRP A 130 -16.04 4.42 -8.19
N ASP A 131 -16.90 5.31 -7.71
CA ASP A 131 -17.73 6.18 -8.53
C ASP A 131 -17.15 7.60 -8.50
N PRO A 132 -16.57 8.11 -9.60
CA PRO A 132 -15.99 9.46 -9.63
C PRO A 132 -16.99 10.60 -9.40
N GLU A 133 -18.28 10.37 -9.60
CA GLU A 133 -19.35 11.36 -9.40
C GLU A 133 -19.77 11.45 -7.94
N ILE A 134 -19.74 10.33 -7.23
CA ILE A 134 -20.18 10.23 -5.84
C ILE A 134 -18.99 10.29 -4.88
N CYS A 135 -17.90 9.59 -5.17
CA CYS A 135 -16.75 9.45 -4.30
C CYS A 135 -15.75 10.58 -4.51
N LEU A 136 -15.43 11.30 -3.44
CA LEU A 136 -14.47 12.41 -3.47
C LEU A 136 -13.07 11.94 -3.05
N LEU A 137 -12.99 11.29 -1.89
CA LEU A 137 -11.73 10.90 -1.27
C LEU A 137 -11.92 9.59 -0.50
N GLN A 138 -10.94 8.69 -0.57
CA GLN A 138 -10.82 7.58 0.35
C GLN A 138 -9.71 7.88 1.35
N PHE A 139 -9.99 7.67 2.63
CA PHE A 139 -9.03 7.89 3.71
C PHE A 139 -9.19 6.81 4.77
N GLU A 140 -8.14 6.61 5.55
CA GLU A 140 -8.14 5.69 6.69
C GLU A 140 -8.40 6.49 7.96
N LYS A 141 -9.23 5.92 8.85
CA LYS A 141 -9.47 6.42 10.20
C LYS A 141 -9.66 5.25 11.16
N ASP A 142 -8.82 5.19 12.20
CA ASP A 142 -8.86 4.18 13.27
C ASP A 142 -8.81 2.74 12.73
N GLY A 143 -8.02 2.50 11.68
CA GLY A 143 -7.89 1.23 10.97
C GLY A 143 -9.04 0.91 10.01
N VAL A 144 -9.97 1.85 9.79
CA VAL A 144 -11.13 1.71 8.91
C VAL A 144 -10.98 2.56 7.66
N ILE A 145 -11.03 1.92 6.49
CA ILE A 145 -11.05 2.65 5.21
C ILE A 145 -12.44 3.22 4.97
N GLN A 146 -12.53 4.54 4.78
CA GLN A 146 -13.76 5.29 4.60
C GLN A 146 -13.72 6.08 3.29
N THR A 147 -14.88 6.19 2.64
CA THR A 147 -15.03 6.99 1.42
C THR A 147 -15.89 8.21 1.71
N GLN A 148 -15.28 9.40 1.59
CA GLN A 148 -15.98 10.67 1.65
C GLN A 148 -16.77 10.89 0.36
N PRO A 149 -18.10 11.11 0.42
CA PRO A 149 -18.86 11.48 -0.75
C PRO A 149 -18.62 12.96 -1.11
N ARG A 150 -18.80 13.30 -2.39
CA ARG A 150 -18.94 14.68 -2.83
C ARG A 150 -20.21 15.25 -2.19
N SER A 151 -20.09 16.30 -1.39
CA SER A 151 -21.28 17.04 -0.94
C SER A 151 -22.06 17.54 -2.16
N GLN A 152 -23.30 17.09 -2.32
CA GLN A 152 -24.23 17.74 -3.22
C GLN A 152 -24.55 19.12 -2.63
N HIS A 153 -23.80 20.13 -3.03
CA HIS A 153 -24.17 21.51 -2.75
C HIS A 153 -25.34 21.88 -3.69
N GLY A 154 -26.57 21.66 -3.21
CA GLY A 154 -27.80 22.31 -3.66
C GLY A 154 -28.39 21.87 -5.01
N SER A 155 -29.50 21.14 -4.95
CA SER A 155 -30.61 21.37 -5.87
C SER A 155 -31.88 21.64 -5.06
N LEU A 156 -32.07 22.92 -4.73
CA LEU A 156 -33.41 23.47 -4.64
C LEU A 156 -34.05 23.27 -6.02
N THR A 157 -35.00 22.35 -6.10
CA THR A 157 -35.89 22.23 -7.25
C THR A 157 -36.84 23.43 -7.28
N TYR A 158 -36.36 24.57 -7.81
CA TYR A 158 -37.25 25.54 -8.43
C TYR A 158 -37.14 25.35 -9.93
N GLY A 159 -38.29 25.11 -10.55
CA GLY A 159 -38.39 24.84 -11.97
C GLY A 159 -38.06 26.07 -12.82
N HIS A 160 -38.36 25.87 -14.10
CA HIS A 160 -38.41 26.82 -15.19
C HIS A 160 -37.14 26.86 -16.04
N SER A 161 -37.38 26.40 -17.27
CA SER A 161 -36.57 26.52 -18.48
C SER A 161 -36.03 27.93 -18.71
N TRP A 162 -35.00 28.06 -19.55
CA TRP A 162 -35.07 28.76 -20.85
C TRP A 162 -33.67 28.82 -21.51
N THR A 163 -33.61 28.21 -22.71
CA THR A 163 -32.84 28.55 -23.93
C THR A 163 -31.36 28.99 -23.91
N SER A 164 -30.60 28.30 -24.77
CA SER A 164 -29.30 28.63 -25.33
C SER A 164 -29.07 30.09 -25.72
N ARG A 165 -27.84 30.57 -25.46
CA ARG A 165 -27.18 31.59 -26.30
C ARG A 165 -25.65 31.46 -26.25
N HIS A 166 -25.05 31.34 -27.42
CA HIS A 166 -23.61 31.27 -27.67
C HIS A 166 -22.85 32.56 -27.30
N LYS A 167 -21.60 32.44 -26.80
CA LYS A 167 -20.35 33.04 -27.35
C LYS A 167 -19.13 32.76 -26.44
N VAL A 168 -18.13 32.05 -26.98
CA VAL A 168 -16.77 32.55 -27.34
C VAL A 168 -15.77 32.77 -26.17
N ASN A 169 -14.85 31.81 -26.08
CA ASN A 169 -13.38 31.91 -26.09
C ASN A 169 -12.66 32.81 -25.07
N GLN A 170 -11.76 32.21 -24.27
CA GLN A 170 -10.37 32.68 -24.11
C GLN A 170 -9.47 31.67 -23.36
N HIS A 171 -8.23 31.59 -23.84
CA HIS A 171 -7.09 30.80 -23.38
C HIS A 171 -6.60 31.19 -21.98
N LEU A 172 -5.91 30.28 -21.26
CA LEU A 172 -4.47 30.38 -20.92
C LEU A 172 -3.97 29.14 -20.13
N HIS A 173 -2.77 28.69 -20.45
CA HIS A 173 -1.96 27.64 -19.80
C HIS A 173 -1.11 28.22 -18.61
N PRO A 174 -0.12 27.51 -18.01
CA PRO A 174 -0.20 26.87 -16.70
C PRO A 174 0.86 27.44 -15.73
N SER A 175 0.94 26.94 -14.48
CA SER A 175 2.20 27.09 -13.73
C SER A 175 2.53 25.85 -12.89
N ARG A 176 3.74 25.35 -13.16
CA ARG A 176 4.52 24.34 -12.46
C ARG A 176 5.10 24.95 -11.18
N SER A 177 5.25 24.15 -10.13
CA SER A 177 6.49 24.18 -9.34
C SER A 177 6.77 22.82 -8.70
N SER A 178 8.02 22.40 -8.84
CA SER A 178 8.61 21.16 -8.35
C SER A 178 9.41 21.43 -7.07
N SER A 179 9.49 20.43 -6.19
CA SER A 179 10.71 20.21 -5.39
C SER A 179 10.85 18.73 -5.04
N ASN A 180 11.88 18.11 -5.63
CA ASN A 180 12.38 16.76 -5.38
C ASN A 180 13.34 16.77 -4.20
N LEU A 181 13.24 15.79 -3.30
CA LEU A 181 14.38 15.22 -2.56
C LEU A 181 14.09 13.74 -2.20
N GLN A 182 15.04 12.89 -2.57
CA GLN A 182 15.36 11.51 -2.17
C GLN A 182 16.87 11.36 -2.48
N PRO A 183 17.67 10.41 -1.94
CA PRO A 183 17.25 9.02 -1.67
C PRO A 183 17.99 8.21 -0.57
N ARG A 184 17.50 6.97 -0.38
CA ARG A 184 18.14 5.71 0.08
C ARG A 184 18.57 5.57 1.55
N LEU A 185 18.09 4.49 2.18
CA LEU A 185 18.91 3.32 2.51
C LEU A 185 18.01 2.07 2.49
N ALA A 186 18.35 1.12 1.63
CA ALA A 186 17.85 -0.24 1.66
C ALA A 186 19.01 -1.12 2.13
N SER A 187 18.80 -1.81 3.26
CA SER A 187 19.33 -3.13 3.62
C SER A 187 19.27 -3.29 5.14
N ILE A 188 18.90 -4.49 5.58
CA ILE A 188 18.67 -4.95 6.97
C ILE A 188 17.24 -4.68 7.47
N VAL A 189 16.27 -5.32 6.80
CA VAL A 189 15.03 -5.79 7.44
C VAL A 189 14.72 -7.16 6.84
N VAL A 190 15.55 -8.15 7.15
CA VAL A 190 15.15 -9.56 7.06
C VAL A 190 14.92 -9.96 8.50
N GLY A 191 13.69 -9.74 8.99
CA GLY A 191 13.34 -10.03 10.39
C GLY A 191 12.19 -9.23 11.02
N ILE A 192 11.40 -8.44 10.27
CA ILE A 192 10.22 -7.71 10.82
C ILE A 192 8.88 -8.43 10.49
N GLN A 193 8.91 -9.64 9.92
CA GLN A 193 7.71 -10.26 9.34
C GLN A 193 6.99 -11.33 10.18
N THR A 194 7.17 -11.39 11.51
CA THR A 194 6.48 -12.42 12.32
C THR A 194 5.87 -11.90 13.62
N PHE A 195 5.34 -10.68 13.68
CA PHE A 195 4.72 -10.21 14.92
C PHE A 195 3.46 -9.36 14.74
N PHE A 196 2.56 -9.81 13.86
CA PHE A 196 1.13 -9.60 14.04
C PHE A 196 0.47 -10.97 14.00
N ARG A 197 0.37 -11.61 15.16
CA ARG A 197 -0.60 -12.67 15.40
C ARG A 197 -1.45 -12.24 16.55
#